data_AF-A0A421L3D0-F1
#
_entry.id   AF-A0A421L3D0-F1
#
_cell.length_a   1.000
_cell.length_b   1.000
_cell.length_c   1.000
_cell.angle_alpha   90.00
_cell.angle_beta   90.00
_cell.angle_gamma   90.00
#
_symmetry.space_group_name_H-M   'P 1'
#
loop_
_entity.id
_entity.type
_entity.pdbx_description
1 polymer ?
#
loop_
_entity_poly.entity_id
_entity_poly.type
_entity_poly.pdbx_seq_one_letter_code
_entity_poly.pdbx_strand_id
1 'polypeptide(L)' 'MRWGGSKLPAKIAPWAGRIADFLEATGVWTHAAIVSGLMQLGIPYDIAEYTATWVDLFL' A
#
# COMPACT_ATOMS: atom_id res chain seq x y z
N MET A 1 -12.26 6.01 -11.30
CA MET A 1 -11.41 5.40 -10.26
C MET A 1 -10.00 5.92 -10.45
N ARG A 2 -9.45 6.64 -9.46
CA ARG A 2 -8.18 7.38 -9.55
C ARG A 2 -6.93 6.50 -9.77
N TRP A 3 -7.11 5.17 -9.75
CA TRP A 3 -6.07 4.14 -9.73
C TRP A 3 -6.06 3.26 -11.00
N GLY A 4 -6.65 3.75 -12.10
CA GLY A 4 -6.95 2.97 -13.30
C GLY A 4 -5.77 2.79 -14.24
N GLY A 5 -4.96 1.75 -14.03
CA GLY A 5 -4.00 1.27 -15.04
C GLY A 5 -3.35 -0.06 -14.69
N SER A 6 -2.90 -0.21 -13.45
CA SER A 6 -2.16 -1.39 -13.00
C SER A 6 -3.07 -2.34 -12.24
N LYS A 7 -3.15 -3.61 -12.68
CA LYS A 7 -3.82 -4.64 -11.89
C LYS A 7 -3.15 -4.73 -10.52
N LEU A 8 -3.95 -4.66 -9.46
CA LEU A 8 -3.48 -4.85 -8.10
C LEU A 8 -2.81 -6.25 -7.99
N PRO A 9 -1.56 -6.34 -7.53
CA PRO A 9 -0.88 -7.63 -7.40
C PRO A 9 -1.61 -8.58 -6.46
N ALA A 10 -1.64 -9.87 -6.82
CA ALA A 10 -2.28 -10.91 -6.00
C ALA A 10 -1.70 -10.99 -4.58
N LYS A 11 -0.42 -10.63 -4.42
CA LYS A 11 0.26 -10.60 -3.12
C LYS A 11 -0.37 -9.60 -2.14
N ILE A 12 -0.86 -8.45 -2.63
CA ILE A 12 -1.43 -7.38 -1.80
C ILE A 12 -2.96 -7.34 -1.84
N ALA A 13 -3.58 -8.08 -2.76
CA ALA A 13 -5.04 -8.14 -2.92
C ALA A 13 -5.82 -8.48 -1.64
N PRO A 14 -5.38 -9.42 -0.77
CA PRO A 14 -6.08 -9.69 0.50
C PRO A 14 -6.09 -8.50 1.47
N TRP A 15 -5.17 -7.56 1.29
CA TRP A 15 -4.95 -6.40 2.16
C TRP A 15 -5.46 -5.10 1.56
N ALA A 16 -6.04 -5.16 0.35
CA ALA A 16 -6.38 -4.00 -0.47
C ALA A 16 -7.22 -2.95 0.26
N GLY A 17 -8.24 -3.39 1.02
CA GLY A 17 -9.09 -2.47 1.80
C GLY A 17 -8.29 -1.69 2.84
N ARG A 18 -7.48 -2.38 3.66
CA ARG A 18 -6.67 -1.73 4.70
C ARG A 18 -5.62 -0.79 4.13
N ILE A 19 -5.01 -1.16 3.00
CA ILE A 19 -4.03 -0.32 2.29
C ILE A 19 -4.72 0.94 1.75
N ALA A 20 -5.88 0.80 1.10
CA ALA A 20 -6.64 1.92 0.59
C ALA A 20 -7.07 2.87 1.72
N ASP A 21 -7.64 2.34 2.79
CA ASP A 21 -8.06 3.12 3.96
C ASP A 21 -6.87 3.89 4.57
N PHE A 22 -5.70 3.25 4.68
CA PHE A 22 -4.48 3.88 5.18
C PHE A 22 -4.00 5.04 4.28
N LEU A 23 -3.93 4.81 2.96
CA LEU A 23 -3.45 5.82 2.02
C LEU A 23 -4.40 7.02 1.93
N GLU A 24 -5.72 6.77 1.98
CA GLU A 24 -6.73 7.82 1.99
C GLU A 24 -6.73 8.61 3.30
N ALA A 25 -6.58 7.94 4.45
CA ALA A 25 -6.60 8.59 5.76
C ALA A 25 -5.34 9.41 6.04
N THR A 26 -4.17 8.90 5.66
CA THR A 26 -2.89 9.55 5.99
C THR A 26 -2.51 10.62 4.97
N GLY A 27 -2.85 10.43 3.69
CA GLY A 27 -2.31 11.26 2.61
C GLY A 27 -0.78 11.18 2.50
N VAL A 28 -0.16 10.17 3.13
CA VAL A 28 1.29 10.00 3.16
C VAL A 28 1.70 9.02 2.07
N TRP A 29 2.57 9.49 1.17
CA TRP A 29 3.00 8.78 -0.04
C TRP A 29 4.48 8.42 -0.05
N THR A 30 5.23 8.70 1.02
CA THR A 30 6.65 8.36 1.06
C THR A 30 6.81 6.88 1.39
N HIS A 31 7.71 6.20 0.67
CA HIS A 31 7.98 4.77 0.82
C HIS A 31 8.10 4.33 2.28
N ALA A 32 9.03 4.92 3.04
CA ALA A 32 9.31 4.53 4.42
C ALA A 32 8.09 4.70 5.36
N ALA A 33 7.26 5.71 5.10
CA ALA A 33 6.07 5.95 5.90
C ALA A 33 4.92 5.01 5.54
N ILE A 34 4.78 4.62 4.26
CA ILE A 34 3.85 3.56 3.84
C ILE A 34 4.24 2.25 4.52
N VAL A 35 5.51 1.85 4.45
CA VAL A 35 6.00 0.61 5.08
C VAL A 35 5.72 0.62 6.58
N SER A 36 6.13 1.68 7.27
CA SER A 36 5.97 1.80 8.72
C SER A 36 4.49 1.83 9.14
N GLY A 37 3.65 2.56 8.39
CA GLY A 37 2.21 2.68 8.68
C GLY A 37 1.46 1.37 8.46
N LEU A 38 1.73 0.65 7.37
CA LEU A 38 1.13 -0.66 7.13
C LEU A 38 1.56 -1.68 8.18
N MET A 39 2.82 -1.66 8.62
CA MET A 39 3.29 -2.50 9.73
C MET A 39 2.55 -2.22 11.04
N GLN A 40 2.28 -0.95 11.36
CA GLN A 40 1.49 -0.57 12.54
C GLN A 40 0.05 -1.09 12.49
N LEU A 41 -0.49 -1.33 11.29
CA LEU A 41 -1.80 -1.96 11.06
C LEU A 41 -1.75 -3.50 11.08
N GLY A 42 -0.60 -4.08 11.44
CA GLY A 42 -0.40 -5.52 11.51
C GLY A 42 -0.20 -6.20 10.16
N ILE A 43 0.08 -5.45 9.10
CA ILE A 43 0.45 -6.01 7.80
C ILE A 43 1.91 -6.49 7.89
N PRO A 44 2.22 -7.74 7.46
CA PRO A 44 3.59 -8.25 7.49
C PRO A 44 4.55 -7.36 6.70
N TYR A 45 5.80 -7.23 7.17
CA TYR A 45 6.81 -6.36 6.57
C TYR A 45 7.00 -6.61 5.07
N ASP A 46 7.05 -7.87 4.63
CA ASP A 46 7.25 -8.22 3.23
C ASP A 46 6.07 -7.83 2.32
N ILE A 47 4.86 -7.72 2.88
CA ILE A 47 3.67 -7.18 2.20
C ILE A 47 3.72 -5.66 2.20
N ALA A 48 4.10 -5.04 3.32
CA ALA A 48 4.21 -3.58 3.46
C ALA A 48 5.25 -2.99 2.51
N GLU A 49 6.46 -3.58 2.48
CA GLU A 49 7.54 -3.23 1.56
C GLU A 49 7.09 -3.37 0.10
N TYR A 50 6.51 -4.52 -0.25
CA TYR A 50 6.02 -4.77 -1.60
C TYR A 50 4.92 -3.79 -2.00
N THR A 51 4.04 -3.42 -1.06
CA THR A 51 3.00 -2.40 -1.28
C THR A 51 3.62 -1.04 -1.55
N ALA A 52 4.59 -0.60 -0.74
CA ALA A 52 5.27 0.67 -0.93
C ALA A 52 6.00 0.73 -2.29
N THR A 53 6.73 -0.33 -2.66
CA THR A 53 7.36 -0.43 -4.00
C THR A 53 6.33 -0.36 -5.12
N TRP A 54 5.18 -1.03 -4.97
CA TRP A 54 4.11 -0.99 -5.97
C TRP A 54 3.50 0.42 -6.08
N VAL A 55 3.28 1.10 -4.95
CA VAL A 55 2.80 2.49 -4.93
C VAL A 55 3.80 3.39 -5.66
N ASP A 56 5.08 3.35 -5.32
CA ASP A 56 6.11 4.19 -5.97
C ASP A 56 6.22 3.99 -7.49
N LEU A 57 5.96 2.78 -7.98
CA LEU A 57 6.10 2.44 -9.40
C LEU A 57 4.88 2.79 -10.24
N PHE A 58 3.69 2.87 -9.64
CA PHE A 58 2.44 2.91 -10.39
C PHE A 58 1.51 4.07 -10.01
N LEU A 59 1.83 4.86 -8.96
CA LEU A 59 1.01 5.93 -8.41
C LEU A 59 1.80 7.21 -8.17
#